data_AF-A0A945PQ97-F1
#
_entry.id   AF-A0A945PQ97-F1
#
_cell.length_a   1.000
_cell.length_b   1.000
_cell.length_c   1.000
_cell.angle_alpha   90.00
_cell.angle_beta   90.00
_cell.angle_gamma   90.00
#
_symmetry.space_group_name_H-M   'P 1'
#
loop_
_entity.id
_entity.type
_entity.pdbx_description
1 polymer ?
#
loop_
_entity_poly.entity_id
_entity_poly.type
_entity_poly.pdbx_seq_one_letter_code
_entity_poly.pdbx_strand_id
1 'polypeptide(L)'
;ELLRLLQTPRSYAYLRPSHGCDHECAFCIIPDIRGKQASKPVATVVEEVKNLVGQGVCEIVMVAEDTTGYGVDGGAGAARLPELVESMAAVDDLKWLRVMYAYPNSFPWRLTEVMRESKTVVPYLDIPIQHISTRVLKRMKRGGSSDSVRKLLQRLRDEVPGITLRTTVLVGHPGEGEAEFEELLTFLAEFRFERLGAFPFSPESGTIAGADDDRCSPEEAQDRVRRVMEQQQGIHAACQQARVGTEFDVLVDGSDCDWALARSFAEAPEEDSLILVPDPEHRFSTGSMLRVEATEVTEDGYDLIAVPVIATTS
;
A
#
# COMPACT_ATOMS: atom_id res chain seq x y z
N GLU A 1 20.73 -23.44 5.01
CA GLU A 1 19.37 -22.87 5.12
C GLU A 1 19.31 -22.01 6.38
N LEU A 2 19.26 -20.69 6.22
CA LEU A 2 18.93 -19.79 7.32
C LEU A 2 17.40 -19.78 7.43
N LEU A 3 16.84 -20.62 8.31
CA LEU A 3 15.42 -20.63 8.64
C LEU A 3 15.05 -19.25 9.22
N ARG A 4 14.31 -18.46 8.44
CA ARG A 4 13.71 -17.19 8.90
C ARG A 4 12.57 -17.53 9.86
N LEU A 5 12.69 -17.11 11.12
CA LEU A 5 11.58 -17.15 12.08
C LEU A 5 10.48 -16.19 11.61
N LEU A 6 9.27 -16.71 11.42
CA LEU A 6 8.09 -15.90 11.16
C LEU A 6 7.81 -15.01 12.38
N GLN A 7 7.76 -13.70 12.17
CA GLN A 7 7.41 -12.71 13.19
C GLN A 7 5.96 -12.23 13.06
N THR A 8 5.28 -12.63 11.98
CA THR A 8 3.89 -12.28 11.66
C THR A 8 2.96 -13.47 11.95
N PRO A 9 1.63 -13.24 12.09
CA PRO A 9 0.65 -14.31 12.03
C PRO A 9 0.81 -15.13 10.75
N ARG A 10 0.41 -16.40 10.77
CA ARG A 10 0.53 -17.27 9.58
C ARG A 10 -0.34 -16.83 8.40
N SER A 11 -1.21 -15.84 8.55
CA SER A 11 -2.01 -15.32 7.45
C SER A 11 -1.18 -14.56 6.40
N TYR A 12 -0.13 -13.84 6.79
CA TYR A 12 0.69 -13.08 5.85
C TYR A 12 2.18 -13.04 6.23
N ALA A 13 3.04 -12.72 5.27
CA ALA A 13 4.44 -12.42 5.52
C ALA A 13 4.96 -11.30 4.63
N TYR A 14 5.71 -10.37 5.23
CA TYR A 14 6.46 -9.37 4.47
C TYR A 14 7.68 -10.01 3.80
N LEU A 15 7.79 -9.84 2.49
CA LEU A 15 8.93 -10.27 1.70
C LEU A 15 9.60 -9.07 1.05
N ARG A 16 10.93 -9.00 1.20
CA ARG A 16 11.75 -7.95 0.61
C ARG A 16 12.51 -8.48 -0.62
N PRO A 17 12.14 -8.10 -1.86
CA PRO A 17 12.80 -8.60 -3.07
C PRO A 17 14.07 -7.81 -3.41
N SER A 18 14.18 -6.57 -2.95
CA SER A 18 15.34 -5.68 -3.16
C SER A 18 15.61 -4.85 -1.91
N HIS A 19 16.80 -4.27 -1.82
CA HIS A 19 17.17 -3.33 -0.78
C HIS A 19 17.84 -2.09 -1.36
N GLY A 20 17.77 -0.98 -0.63
CA GLY A 20 18.36 0.28 -1.05
C GLY A 20 17.47 1.01 -2.04
N CYS A 21 17.91 2.19 -2.47
CA CYS A 21 17.11 3.02 -3.37
C CYS A 21 18.03 3.98 -4.13
N ASP A 22 17.82 4.11 -5.43
CA ASP A 22 18.59 5.01 -6.30
C ASP A 22 17.94 6.40 -6.45
N HIS A 23 16.77 6.63 -5.84
CA HIS A 23 16.08 7.93 -5.92
C HIS A 23 16.75 8.98 -5.04
N GLU A 24 17.05 10.14 -5.61
CA GLU A 24 17.64 11.29 -4.91
C GLU A 24 16.57 12.23 -4.31
N CYS A 25 15.53 11.66 -3.68
CA CYS A 25 14.47 12.44 -3.04
C CYS A 25 15.06 13.39 -2.00
N ALA A 26 14.74 14.69 -2.09
CA ALA A 26 15.39 15.73 -1.29
C ALA A 26 15.20 15.57 0.22
N PHE A 27 14.13 14.88 0.63
CA PHE A 27 13.77 14.62 2.03
C PHE A 27 14.20 13.24 2.54
N CYS A 28 14.76 12.37 1.69
CA CYS A 28 14.96 10.97 2.03
C CYS A 28 16.45 10.66 2.24
N ILE A 29 16.81 10.19 3.43
CA ILE A 29 18.19 9.78 3.77
C ILE A 29 18.51 8.32 3.36
N ILE A 30 17.50 7.57 2.89
CA ILE A 30 17.61 6.13 2.63
C ILE A 30 18.80 5.76 1.72
N PRO A 31 19.09 6.46 0.60
CA PRO A 31 20.22 6.11 -0.24
C PRO A 31 21.57 6.13 0.51
N ASP A 32 21.73 7.02 1.48
CA ASP A 32 22.96 7.16 2.26
C ASP A 32 23.09 6.07 3.34
N ILE A 33 21.98 5.64 3.95
CA ILE A 33 22.00 4.66 5.05
C ILE A 33 21.80 3.20 4.60
N ARG A 34 21.08 2.97 3.50
CA ARG A 34 20.78 1.64 2.96
C ARG A 34 21.57 1.32 1.69
N GLY A 35 22.19 2.31 1.08
CA GLY A 35 22.91 2.17 -0.18
C GLY A 35 21.99 2.16 -1.40
N LYS A 36 22.62 1.88 -2.54
CA LYS A 36 21.99 1.81 -3.85
C LYS A 36 21.04 0.62 -3.99
N GLN A 37 20.16 0.71 -4.98
CA GLN A 37 19.25 -0.39 -5.32
C GLN A 37 20.04 -1.68 -5.58
N ALA A 38 19.62 -2.76 -4.92
CA ALA A 38 20.18 -4.08 -5.08
C ALA A 38 19.07 -5.13 -5.03
N SER A 39 18.85 -5.83 -6.13
CA SER A 39 17.76 -6.79 -6.29
C SER A 39 18.21 -8.22 -6.07
N LYS A 40 17.44 -9.01 -5.31
CA LYS A 40 17.65 -10.47 -5.23
C LYS A 40 17.34 -11.11 -6.59
N PRO A 41 18.02 -12.19 -7.00
CA PRO A 41 17.62 -12.95 -8.18
C PRO A 41 16.19 -13.48 -8.07
N VAL A 42 15.44 -13.49 -9.17
CA VAL A 42 14.03 -13.96 -9.21
C VAL A 42 13.89 -15.36 -8.60
N ALA A 43 14.76 -16.29 -8.97
CA ALA A 43 14.74 -17.66 -8.44
C ALA A 43 14.88 -17.71 -6.91
N THR A 44 15.71 -16.85 -6.33
CA THR A 44 15.87 -16.75 -4.87
C THR A 44 14.61 -16.22 -4.20
N VAL A 45 13.96 -15.22 -4.79
CA VAL A 45 12.69 -14.68 -4.26
C VAL A 45 11.58 -15.71 -4.34
N VAL A 46 11.43 -16.39 -5.47
CA VAL A 46 10.42 -17.45 -5.65
C VAL A 46 10.64 -18.60 -4.67
N GLU A 47 11.88 -18.99 -4.42
CA GLU A 47 12.19 -20.02 -3.42
C GLU A 47 11.84 -19.55 -2.00
N GLU A 48 12.07 -18.28 -1.66
CA GLU A 48 11.62 -17.70 -0.38
C GLU A 48 10.09 -17.73 -0.25
N VAL A 49 9.35 -17.40 -1.32
CA VAL A 49 7.88 -17.49 -1.36
C VAL A 49 7.41 -18.93 -1.13
N LYS A 50 7.97 -19.91 -1.85
CA LYS A 50 7.63 -21.34 -1.67
C LYS A 50 7.83 -21.80 -0.23
N ASN A 51 8.94 -21.40 0.39
CA ASN A 51 9.23 -21.75 1.78
C ASN A 51 8.25 -21.10 2.77
N LEU A 52 7.81 -19.87 2.53
CA LEU A 52 6.82 -19.20 3.37
C LEU A 52 5.43 -19.83 3.21
N VAL A 53 5.01 -20.10 1.97
CA VAL A 53 3.73 -20.78 1.68
C VAL A 53 3.72 -22.18 2.28
N GLY A 54 4.83 -22.93 2.19
CA GLY A 54 4.98 -24.24 2.82
C GLY A 54 4.90 -24.24 4.35
N GLN A 55 5.04 -23.07 5.00
CA GLN A 55 4.82 -22.87 6.43
C GLN A 55 3.38 -22.44 6.77
N GLY A 56 2.51 -22.33 5.78
CA GLY A 56 1.11 -21.95 5.90
C GLY A 56 0.83 -20.47 5.66
N VAL A 57 1.78 -19.69 5.13
CA VAL A 57 1.55 -18.27 4.76
C VAL A 57 0.57 -18.17 3.60
N CYS A 58 -0.52 -17.41 3.79
CA CYS A 58 -1.55 -17.23 2.77
C CYS A 58 -1.32 -16.00 1.87
N GLU A 59 -0.82 -14.91 2.43
CA GLU A 59 -0.54 -13.65 1.73
C GLU A 59 0.95 -13.28 1.78
N ILE A 60 1.53 -12.95 0.64
CA ILE A 60 2.86 -12.32 0.57
C ILE A 60 2.66 -10.82 0.34
N VAL A 61 3.21 -10.02 1.25
CA VAL A 61 3.24 -8.56 1.11
C VAL A 61 4.65 -8.16 0.70
N MET A 62 4.78 -7.78 -0.57
CA MET A 62 6.05 -7.40 -1.16
C MET A 62 6.37 -5.95 -0.83
N VAL A 63 7.51 -5.76 -0.16
CA VAL A 63 7.97 -4.45 0.35
C VAL A 63 9.42 -4.19 -0.01
N ALA A 64 9.73 -2.97 -0.40
CA ALA A 64 11.09 -2.48 -0.60
C ALA A 64 11.10 -0.96 -0.36
N GLU A 65 12.27 -0.34 -0.34
CA GLU A 65 12.36 1.12 -0.35
C GLU A 65 11.75 1.73 -1.63
N ASP A 66 11.89 1.03 -2.76
CA ASP A 66 11.10 1.20 -3.99
C ASP A 66 10.93 -0.16 -4.68
N THR A 67 9.69 -0.67 -4.74
CA THR A 67 9.40 -1.95 -5.40
C THR A 67 9.42 -1.84 -6.92
N THR A 68 9.08 -0.69 -7.51
CA THR A 68 9.07 -0.54 -8.98
C THR A 68 10.46 -0.53 -9.58
N GLY A 69 11.47 -0.20 -8.78
CA GLY A 69 12.88 -0.30 -9.13
C GLY A 69 13.45 -1.72 -9.20
N TYR A 70 12.67 -2.78 -8.94
CA TYR A 70 13.22 -4.15 -8.93
C TYR A 70 13.86 -4.53 -10.28
N GLY A 71 15.13 -4.95 -10.23
CA GLY A 71 15.94 -5.37 -11.36
C GLY A 71 16.69 -4.24 -12.09
N VAL A 72 16.39 -2.96 -11.81
CA VAL A 72 17.03 -1.81 -12.50
C VAL A 72 18.55 -1.78 -12.29
N ASP A 73 19.02 -2.29 -11.15
CA ASP A 73 20.44 -2.42 -10.80
C ASP A 73 21.23 -3.36 -11.74
N GLY A 74 20.54 -4.17 -12.55
CA GLY A 74 21.14 -4.97 -13.62
C GLY A 74 21.47 -4.20 -14.90
N GLY A 75 21.13 -2.91 -14.98
CA GLY A 75 21.40 -2.03 -16.12
C GLY A 75 20.21 -1.85 -17.07
N ALA A 76 20.49 -1.32 -18.27
CA ALA A 76 19.46 -0.98 -19.25
C ALA A 76 18.63 -2.20 -19.68
N GLY A 77 17.30 -2.10 -19.54
CA GLY A 77 16.38 -3.21 -19.86
C GLY A 77 16.31 -4.31 -18.81
N ALA A 78 16.95 -4.13 -17.65
CA ALA A 78 16.96 -5.12 -16.57
C ALA A 78 15.80 -4.96 -15.58
N ALA A 79 14.95 -3.93 -15.69
CA ALA A 79 13.74 -3.79 -14.87
C ALA A 79 12.84 -5.03 -15.05
N ARG A 80 12.53 -5.75 -13.96
CA ARG A 80 11.79 -7.01 -14.04
C ARG A 80 10.67 -7.17 -13.01
N LEU A 81 10.13 -6.07 -12.47
CA LEU A 81 9.05 -6.17 -11.48
C LEU A 81 7.87 -7.02 -11.99
N PRO A 82 7.34 -6.82 -13.21
CA PRO A 82 6.24 -7.65 -13.71
C PRO A 82 6.58 -9.15 -13.75
N GLU A 83 7.76 -9.50 -14.26
CA GLU A 83 8.22 -10.89 -14.35
C GLU A 83 8.42 -11.53 -12.97
N LEU A 84 8.90 -10.75 -11.99
CA LEU A 84 9.00 -11.20 -10.61
C LEU A 84 7.62 -11.50 -10.04
N VAL A 85 6.68 -10.56 -10.18
CA VAL A 85 5.31 -10.69 -9.65
C VAL A 85 4.59 -11.88 -10.29
N GLU A 86 4.73 -12.06 -11.62
CA GLU A 86 4.23 -13.24 -12.33
C GLU A 86 4.81 -14.54 -11.76
N SER A 87 6.14 -14.57 -11.55
CA SER A 87 6.83 -15.77 -11.04
C SER A 87 6.44 -16.09 -9.59
N MET A 88 6.21 -15.07 -8.75
CA MET A 88 5.75 -15.25 -7.37
C MET A 88 4.29 -15.70 -7.32
N ALA A 89 3.43 -15.11 -8.15
CA ALA A 89 2.00 -15.45 -8.23
C ALA A 89 1.76 -16.87 -8.76
N ALA A 90 2.71 -17.44 -9.49
CA ALA A 90 2.66 -18.82 -9.98
C ALA A 90 3.06 -19.87 -8.93
N VAL A 91 3.42 -19.47 -7.70
CA VAL A 91 3.67 -20.41 -6.61
C VAL A 91 2.35 -21.01 -6.13
N ASP A 92 2.26 -22.34 -6.16
CA ASP A 92 1.08 -23.08 -5.70
C ASP A 92 0.70 -22.70 -4.27
N ASP A 93 -0.61 -22.75 -3.99
CA ASP A 93 -1.23 -22.44 -2.69
C ASP A 93 -1.12 -21.01 -2.16
N LEU A 94 -0.32 -20.13 -2.78
CA LEU A 94 -0.32 -18.71 -2.46
C LEU A 94 -1.70 -18.09 -2.77
N LYS A 95 -2.35 -17.51 -1.75
CA LYS A 95 -3.69 -16.93 -1.90
C LYS A 95 -3.61 -15.51 -2.43
N TRP A 96 -2.80 -14.67 -1.79
CA TRP A 96 -2.65 -13.25 -2.16
C TRP A 96 -1.19 -12.84 -2.30
N LEU A 97 -0.93 -11.98 -3.29
CA LEU A 97 0.32 -11.27 -3.49
C LEU A 97 0.03 -9.78 -3.61
N ARG A 98 0.53 -8.99 -2.66
CA ARG A 98 0.34 -7.54 -2.58
C ARG A 98 1.63 -6.82 -2.89
N VAL A 99 1.55 -5.75 -3.69
CA VAL A 99 2.68 -4.87 -4.00
C VAL A 99 2.52 -3.55 -3.26
N MET A 100 3.52 -3.18 -2.44
CA MET A 100 3.55 -1.91 -1.72
C MET A 100 4.76 -1.05 -2.08
N TYR A 101 4.73 0.23 -1.70
CA TYR A 101 5.82 1.19 -1.92
C TYR A 101 6.21 1.33 -3.40
N ALA A 102 5.21 1.49 -4.27
CA ALA A 102 5.42 1.72 -5.68
C ALA A 102 5.84 3.18 -5.95
N TYR A 103 6.88 3.38 -6.76
CA TYR A 103 7.28 4.72 -7.17
C TYR A 103 6.53 5.18 -8.45
N PRO A 104 5.89 6.37 -8.45
CA PRO A 104 5.00 6.78 -9.53
C PRO A 104 5.71 7.15 -10.85
N ASN A 105 6.84 7.86 -10.83
CA ASN A 105 7.34 8.50 -12.06
C ASN A 105 7.94 7.52 -13.10
N SER A 106 8.24 6.29 -12.70
CA SER A 106 8.79 5.23 -13.56
C SER A 106 8.01 3.93 -13.41
N PHE A 107 6.67 4.02 -13.31
CA PHE A 107 5.81 2.87 -13.08
C PHE A 107 5.85 1.84 -14.23
N PRO A 108 6.08 0.54 -13.95
CA PRO A 108 6.18 -0.50 -14.97
C PRO A 108 4.78 -0.96 -15.40
N TRP A 109 4.22 -0.33 -16.44
CA TRP A 109 2.82 -0.54 -16.86
C TRP A 109 2.41 -2.00 -17.16
N ARG A 110 3.34 -2.88 -17.56
CA ARG A 110 3.04 -4.32 -17.70
C ARG A 110 2.54 -4.94 -16.38
N LEU A 111 2.87 -4.36 -15.22
CA LEU A 111 2.33 -4.79 -13.93
C LEU A 111 0.80 -4.72 -13.87
N THR A 112 0.16 -3.75 -14.55
CA THR A 112 -1.32 -3.67 -14.57
C THR A 112 -1.94 -4.86 -15.29
N GLU A 113 -1.28 -5.38 -16.34
CA GLU A 113 -1.68 -6.62 -17.03
C GLU A 113 -1.65 -7.80 -16.05
N VAL A 114 -0.55 -7.95 -15.31
CA VAL A 114 -0.41 -9.01 -14.31
C VAL A 114 -1.47 -8.91 -13.21
N MET A 115 -1.75 -7.70 -12.71
CA MET A 115 -2.77 -7.47 -11.68
C MET A 115 -4.19 -7.78 -12.17
N ARG A 116 -4.50 -7.55 -13.45
CA ARG A 116 -5.82 -7.88 -14.03
C ARG A 116 -6.00 -9.38 -14.25
N GLU A 117 -4.95 -10.05 -14.71
CA GLU A 117 -5.05 -11.42 -15.21
C GLU A 117 -4.83 -12.46 -14.11
N SER A 118 -4.09 -12.09 -13.05
CA SER A 118 -3.82 -12.98 -11.93
C SER A 118 -4.98 -13.02 -10.94
N LYS A 119 -5.29 -14.22 -10.43
CA LYS A 119 -6.19 -14.41 -9.28
C LYS A 119 -5.48 -14.25 -7.94
N THR A 120 -4.16 -14.29 -7.94
CA THR A 120 -3.31 -14.24 -6.75
C THR A 120 -2.84 -12.82 -6.48
N VAL A 121 -2.52 -12.05 -7.52
CA VAL A 121 -2.11 -10.65 -7.35
C VAL A 121 -3.34 -9.82 -7.04
N VAL A 122 -3.37 -9.22 -5.85
CA VAL A 122 -4.53 -8.43 -5.42
C VAL A 122 -4.60 -7.10 -6.17
N PRO A 123 -5.79 -6.59 -6.52
CA PRO A 123 -5.94 -5.27 -7.12
C PRO A 123 -5.82 -4.19 -6.03
N TYR A 124 -4.64 -4.10 -5.44
CA TYR A 124 -4.25 -3.11 -4.43
C TYR A 124 -2.86 -2.59 -4.78
N LEU A 125 -2.68 -1.28 -4.69
CA LEU A 125 -1.38 -0.67 -4.91
C LEU A 125 -1.17 0.49 -3.93
N ASP A 126 -0.13 0.36 -3.10
CA ASP A 126 0.40 1.49 -2.33
C ASP A 126 1.41 2.26 -3.20
N ILE A 127 1.03 3.48 -3.57
CA ILE A 127 1.78 4.36 -4.47
C ILE A 127 1.88 5.77 -3.87
N PRO A 128 2.83 6.00 -2.95
CA PRO A 128 2.99 7.28 -2.30
C PRO A 128 3.26 8.40 -3.30
N ILE A 129 2.35 9.38 -3.43
CA ILE A 129 2.56 10.55 -4.31
C ILE A 129 3.37 11.65 -3.63
N GLN A 130 3.38 11.67 -2.30
CA GLN A 130 3.97 12.68 -1.40
C GLN A 130 3.31 14.06 -1.48
N HIS A 131 3.08 14.59 -2.68
CA HIS A 131 2.37 15.85 -2.87
C HIS A 131 1.76 15.88 -4.28
N ILE A 132 0.90 16.87 -4.57
CA ILE A 132 0.35 17.08 -5.92
C ILE A 132 0.89 18.34 -6.60
N SER A 133 1.17 19.39 -5.82
CA SER A 133 1.71 20.64 -6.35
C SER A 133 3.02 20.43 -7.08
N THR A 134 3.05 20.85 -8.35
CA THR A 134 4.23 20.75 -9.22
C THR A 134 5.44 21.49 -8.62
N ARG A 135 5.23 22.59 -7.90
CA ARG A 135 6.32 23.34 -7.26
C ARG A 135 6.97 22.54 -6.15
N VAL A 136 6.16 21.96 -5.27
CA VAL A 136 6.62 21.12 -4.14
C VAL A 136 7.27 19.83 -4.66
N LEU A 137 6.65 19.14 -5.62
CA LEU A 137 7.18 17.91 -6.23
C LEU A 137 8.58 18.10 -6.85
N LYS A 138 8.81 19.25 -7.51
CA LYS A 138 10.13 19.61 -8.03
C LYS A 138 11.15 19.83 -6.91
N ARG A 139 10.79 20.52 -5.82
CA ARG A 139 11.66 20.70 -4.65
C ARG A 139 11.96 19.38 -3.94
N MET A 140 10.98 18.49 -3.86
CA MET A 140 11.15 17.13 -3.33
C MET A 140 12.12 16.27 -4.16
N LYS A 141 12.57 16.73 -5.33
CA LYS A 141 13.36 15.96 -6.30
C LYS A 141 12.74 14.63 -6.71
N ARG A 142 11.42 14.47 -6.55
CA ARG A 142 10.71 13.30 -7.07
C ARG A 142 10.55 13.37 -8.58
N GLY A 143 10.57 14.57 -9.17
CA GLY A 143 10.20 14.76 -10.57
C GLY A 143 8.69 14.67 -10.77
N GLY A 144 8.24 14.79 -12.02
CA GLY A 144 6.81 14.83 -12.35
C GLY A 144 6.16 16.20 -12.15
N SER A 145 4.84 16.22 -12.30
CA SER A 145 3.94 17.37 -12.13
C SER A 145 2.57 16.92 -11.65
N SER A 146 1.72 17.87 -11.24
CA SER A 146 0.31 17.62 -10.91
C SER A 146 -0.39 16.82 -12.03
N ASP A 147 -0.19 17.23 -13.29
CA ASP A 147 -0.74 16.54 -14.46
C ASP A 147 -0.21 15.11 -14.63
N SER A 148 1.08 14.87 -14.40
CA SER A 148 1.64 13.51 -14.57
C SER A 148 1.13 12.56 -13.51
N VAL A 149 1.00 13.03 -12.26
CA VAL A 149 0.42 12.25 -11.15
C VAL A 149 -1.05 11.94 -11.44
N ARG A 150 -1.85 12.94 -11.83
CA ARG A 150 -3.28 12.74 -12.19
C ARG A 150 -3.44 11.73 -13.34
N LYS A 151 -2.66 11.86 -14.41
CA LYS A 151 -2.69 10.92 -15.55
C LYS A 151 -2.31 9.52 -15.15
N LEU A 152 -1.28 9.36 -14.32
CA LEU A 152 -0.85 8.06 -13.82
C LEU A 152 -1.96 7.39 -13.01
N LEU A 153 -2.54 8.11 -12.05
CA LEU A 153 -3.55 7.54 -11.16
C LEU A 153 -4.85 7.23 -11.90
N GLN A 154 -5.25 8.08 -12.85
CA GLN A 154 -6.40 7.80 -13.70
C GLN A 154 -6.16 6.55 -14.54
N ARG A 155 -5.00 6.44 -15.18
CA ARG A 155 -4.63 5.27 -15.98
C ARG A 155 -4.59 3.98 -15.15
N LEU A 156 -4.17 4.04 -13.88
CA LEU A 156 -4.24 2.89 -12.97
C LEU A 156 -5.69 2.43 -12.75
N ARG A 157 -6.63 3.35 -12.51
CA ARG A 157 -8.06 3.02 -12.37
C ARG A 157 -8.67 2.48 -13.68
N ASP A 158 -8.27 3.04 -14.81
CA ASP A 158 -8.75 2.59 -16.13
C ASP A 158 -8.21 1.21 -16.49
N GLU A 159 -6.94 0.94 -16.21
CA GLU A 159 -6.27 -0.32 -16.52
C GLU A 159 -6.49 -1.41 -15.47
N VAL A 160 -6.85 -1.10 -14.23
CA VAL A 160 -7.14 -2.12 -13.20
C VAL A 160 -8.48 -1.77 -12.53
N PRO A 161 -9.62 -2.16 -13.14
CA PRO A 161 -10.93 -1.86 -12.58
C PRO A 161 -11.09 -2.43 -11.16
N GLY A 162 -11.58 -1.60 -10.23
CA GLY A 162 -11.74 -1.98 -8.83
C GLY A 162 -10.45 -1.95 -8.00
N ILE A 163 -9.35 -1.40 -8.53
CA ILE A 163 -8.11 -1.22 -7.78
C ILE A 163 -8.33 -0.34 -6.55
N THR A 164 -7.84 -0.82 -5.40
CA THR A 164 -7.69 -0.01 -4.19
C THR A 164 -6.35 0.71 -4.25
N LEU A 165 -6.38 2.05 -4.28
CA LEU A 165 -5.18 2.87 -4.26
C LEU A 165 -4.94 3.39 -2.85
N ARG A 166 -3.76 3.04 -2.32
CA ARG A 166 -3.22 3.67 -1.13
C ARG A 166 -2.18 4.70 -1.53
N THR A 167 -2.19 5.85 -0.87
CA THR A 167 -1.14 6.85 -1.03
C THR A 167 -0.67 7.37 0.31
N THR A 168 0.47 8.05 0.28
CA THR A 168 0.99 8.80 1.41
C THR A 168 1.34 10.20 0.93
N VAL A 169 0.97 11.20 1.73
CA VAL A 169 1.32 12.61 1.50
C VAL A 169 2.20 13.13 2.63
N LEU A 170 3.13 14.01 2.28
CA LEU A 170 4.07 14.66 3.18
C LEU A 170 3.80 16.16 3.16
N VAL A 171 3.30 16.69 4.26
CA VAL A 171 2.87 18.09 4.39
C VAL A 171 3.86 18.90 5.22
N GLY A 172 3.93 20.20 4.98
CA GLY A 172 4.91 21.10 5.60
C GLY A 172 6.32 20.94 5.02
N HIS A 173 6.45 20.31 3.85
CA HIS A 173 7.74 20.23 3.14
C HIS A 173 8.22 21.64 2.76
N PRO A 174 9.55 21.90 2.71
CA PRO A 174 10.06 23.17 2.22
C PRO A 174 9.50 23.59 0.85
N GLY A 175 9.01 24.82 0.77
CA GLY A 175 8.35 25.41 -0.40
C GLY A 175 6.85 25.14 -0.50
N GLU A 176 6.22 24.47 0.47
CA GLU A 176 4.77 24.29 0.58
C GLU A 176 4.13 25.51 1.29
N GLY A 177 3.62 26.45 0.50
CA GLY A 177 2.80 27.55 0.99
C GLY A 177 1.33 27.17 1.10
N GLU A 178 0.48 28.11 1.49
CA GLU A 178 -0.96 27.86 1.64
C GLU A 178 -1.62 27.45 0.32
N ALA A 179 -1.24 28.09 -0.80
CA ALA A 179 -1.79 27.76 -2.11
C ALA A 179 -1.49 26.32 -2.54
N GLU A 180 -0.28 25.82 -2.24
CA GLU A 180 0.11 24.45 -2.56
C GLU A 180 -0.60 23.42 -1.66
N PHE A 181 -0.83 23.78 -0.40
CA PHE A 181 -1.58 22.94 0.53
C PHE A 181 -3.08 22.87 0.16
N GLU A 182 -3.70 23.99 -0.23
CA GLU A 182 -5.07 24.00 -0.73
C GLU A 182 -5.23 23.24 -2.06
N GLU A 183 -4.22 23.30 -2.95
CA GLU A 183 -4.17 22.45 -4.15
C GLU A 183 -4.19 20.96 -3.77
N LEU A 184 -3.44 20.57 -2.73
CA LEU A 184 -3.42 19.20 -2.20
C LEU A 184 -4.78 18.78 -1.65
N LEU A 185 -5.40 19.59 -0.77
CA LEU A 185 -6.71 19.27 -0.21
C LEU A 185 -7.77 19.11 -1.30
N THR A 186 -7.82 20.05 -2.24
CA THR A 186 -8.74 20.02 -3.38
C THR A 186 -8.55 18.73 -4.19
N PHE A 187 -7.30 18.39 -4.53
CA PHE A 187 -7.00 17.18 -5.27
C PHE A 187 -7.44 15.90 -4.53
N LEU A 188 -7.16 15.80 -3.24
CA LEU A 188 -7.54 14.63 -2.45
C LEU A 188 -9.06 14.47 -2.36
N ALA A 189 -9.80 15.59 -2.23
CA ALA A 189 -11.26 15.60 -2.21
C ALA A 189 -11.87 15.16 -3.55
N GLU A 190 -11.26 15.57 -4.67
CA GLU A 190 -11.68 15.20 -6.03
C GLU A 190 -11.34 13.74 -6.35
N PHE A 191 -10.10 13.32 -6.10
CA PHE A 191 -9.61 12.02 -6.52
C PHE A 191 -10.17 10.90 -5.65
N ARG A 192 -10.36 11.16 -4.35
CA ARG A 192 -10.93 10.23 -3.36
C ARG A 192 -10.18 8.89 -3.32
N PHE A 193 -8.98 8.89 -2.75
CA PHE A 193 -8.25 7.64 -2.51
C PHE A 193 -9.01 6.75 -1.51
N GLU A 194 -8.96 5.44 -1.74
CA GLU A 194 -9.55 4.46 -0.84
C GLU A 194 -8.78 4.40 0.49
N ARG A 195 -7.45 4.58 0.45
CA ARG A 195 -6.57 4.65 1.63
C ARG A 195 -5.58 5.79 1.49
N LEU A 196 -5.34 6.53 2.57
CA LEU A 196 -4.33 7.59 2.57
C LEU A 196 -3.74 7.77 3.97
N GLY A 197 -2.41 7.87 4.02
CA GLY A 197 -1.67 8.37 5.17
C GLY A 197 -1.14 9.78 4.93
N ALA A 198 -1.05 10.58 5.99
CA ALA A 198 -0.42 11.89 5.96
C ALA A 198 0.63 11.98 7.06
N PHE A 199 1.81 12.49 6.71
CA PHE A 199 2.89 12.72 7.66
C PHE A 199 3.37 14.17 7.60
N PRO A 200 3.74 14.77 8.73
CA PRO A 200 4.41 16.05 8.72
C PRO A 200 5.84 15.86 8.22
N PHE A 201 6.35 16.83 7.47
CA PHE A 201 7.76 16.88 7.12
C PHE A 201 8.61 16.92 8.39
N SER A 202 9.55 15.98 8.48
CA SER A 202 10.55 15.94 9.54
C SER A 202 11.93 16.23 8.94
N PRO A 203 12.59 17.34 9.34
CA PRO A 203 13.91 17.67 8.84
C PRO A 203 14.94 16.63 9.27
N GLU A 204 15.45 15.86 8.30
CA GLU A 204 16.48 14.84 8.56
C GLU A 204 17.88 15.37 8.26
N SER A 205 18.82 15.10 9.16
CA SER A 205 20.20 15.57 9.02
C SER A 205 20.86 14.92 7.80
N GLY A 206 21.58 15.72 7.00
CA GLY A 206 22.23 15.25 5.78
C GLY A 206 21.35 15.28 4.52
N THR A 207 20.05 15.54 4.66
CA THR A 207 19.16 15.68 3.50
C THR A 207 19.09 17.13 3.00
N ILE A 208 18.80 17.31 1.70
CA ILE A 208 18.70 18.64 1.08
C ILE A 208 17.54 19.42 1.68
N ALA A 209 16.37 18.79 1.82
CA ALA A 209 15.19 19.41 2.40
C ALA A 209 15.35 19.65 3.92
N GLY A 210 16.14 18.82 4.62
CA GLY A 210 16.42 19.01 6.04
C GLY A 210 17.15 20.33 6.33
N ALA A 211 18.01 20.77 5.41
CA ALA A 211 18.73 22.04 5.48
C ALA A 211 17.96 23.23 4.85
N ASP A 212 16.77 23.02 4.28
CA ASP A 212 15.94 24.08 3.70
C ASP A 212 14.99 24.65 4.76
N ASP A 213 15.21 25.92 5.10
CA ASP A 213 14.47 26.67 6.12
C ASP A 213 13.17 27.31 5.57
N ASP A 214 12.91 27.23 4.26
CA ASP A 214 11.66 27.71 3.66
C ASP A 214 10.51 26.73 3.90
N ARG A 215 10.23 26.42 5.17
CA ARG A 215 9.20 25.49 5.62
C ARG A 215 8.36 26.11 6.75
N CYS A 216 7.15 25.59 6.92
CA CYS A 216 6.29 26.01 8.02
C CYS A 216 6.81 25.49 9.38
N SER A 217 6.22 26.00 10.46
CA SER A 217 6.50 25.50 11.81
C SER A 217 6.01 24.05 11.99
N PRO A 218 6.57 23.28 12.93
CA PRO A 218 6.06 21.95 13.26
C PRO A 218 4.58 21.94 13.67
N GLU A 219 4.11 23.02 14.31
CA GLU A 219 2.70 23.16 14.70
C GLU A 219 1.79 23.30 13.47
N GLU A 220 2.17 24.15 12.50
CA GLU A 220 1.46 24.29 11.23
C GLU A 220 1.50 23.00 10.40
N ALA A 221 2.64 22.29 10.37
CA ALA A 221 2.72 20.99 9.69
C ALA A 221 1.79 19.94 10.30
N GLN A 222 1.70 19.88 11.63
CA GLN A 222 0.76 19.00 12.33
C GLN A 222 -0.70 19.39 12.10
N ASP A 223 -0.99 20.70 12.04
CA ASP A 223 -2.33 21.16 11.69
C ASP A 223 -2.72 20.76 10.26
N ARG A 224 -1.80 20.87 9.30
CA ARG A 224 -1.99 20.38 7.94
C ARG A 224 -2.26 18.88 7.89
N VAL A 225 -1.53 18.06 8.67
CA VAL A 225 -1.81 16.62 8.79
C VAL A 225 -3.23 16.39 9.28
N ARG A 226 -3.65 17.09 10.35
CA ARG A 226 -4.98 16.98 10.92
C ARG A 226 -6.06 17.28 9.88
N ARG A 227 -5.94 18.40 9.14
CA ARG A 227 -6.86 18.81 8.08
C ARG A 227 -6.95 17.77 6.96
N VAL A 228 -5.82 17.18 6.54
CA VAL A 228 -5.80 16.10 5.53
C VAL A 228 -6.51 14.86 6.06
N MET A 229 -6.20 14.44 7.29
CA MET A 229 -6.76 13.21 7.88
C MET A 229 -8.26 13.35 8.18
N GLU A 230 -8.73 14.52 8.62
CA GLU A 230 -10.16 14.81 8.81
C GLU A 230 -10.94 14.68 7.48
N GLN A 231 -10.40 15.24 6.39
CA GLN A 231 -10.99 15.08 5.06
C GLN A 231 -10.98 13.61 4.61
N GLN A 232 -9.86 12.91 4.81
CA GLN A 232 -9.72 11.51 4.42
C GLN A 232 -10.65 10.60 5.21
N GLN A 233 -10.89 10.87 6.50
CA GLN A 233 -11.81 10.08 7.33
C GLN A 233 -13.22 10.08 6.73
N GLY A 234 -13.70 11.23 6.27
CA GLY A 234 -15.00 11.33 5.58
C GLY A 234 -15.04 10.57 4.24
N ILE A 235 -13.93 10.57 3.49
CA ILE A 235 -13.81 9.80 2.25
C ILE A 235 -13.82 8.29 2.55
N HIS A 236 -13.00 7.84 3.50
CA HIS A 236 -12.90 6.45 3.92
C HIS A 236 -14.23 5.91 4.45
N ALA A 237 -14.91 6.64 5.33
CA ALA A 237 -16.21 6.24 5.85
C ALA A 237 -17.25 6.07 4.72
N ALA A 238 -17.26 6.96 3.72
CA ALA A 238 -18.12 6.81 2.56
C ALA A 238 -17.76 5.57 1.71
N CYS A 239 -16.46 5.26 1.57
CA CYS A 239 -16.00 4.04 0.89
C CYS A 239 -16.44 2.77 1.65
N GLN A 240 -16.33 2.73 2.98
CA GLN A 240 -16.80 1.59 3.78
C GLN A 240 -18.31 1.45 3.71
N GLN A 241 -19.05 2.55 3.82
CA GLN A 241 -20.50 2.54 3.72
C GLN A 241 -21.00 2.02 2.37
N ALA A 242 -20.29 2.30 1.28
CA ALA A 242 -20.61 1.79 -0.06
C ALA A 242 -20.41 0.27 -0.20
N ARG A 243 -19.67 -0.37 0.72
CA ARG A 243 -19.46 -1.83 0.72
C ARG A 243 -20.53 -2.58 1.50
N VAL A 244 -21.34 -1.90 2.32
CA VAL A 244 -22.44 -2.54 3.05
C VAL A 244 -23.45 -3.14 2.06
N GLY A 245 -23.85 -4.39 2.30
CA GLY A 245 -24.69 -5.21 1.42
C GLY A 245 -23.96 -5.86 0.26
N THR A 246 -22.62 -5.79 0.23
CA THR A 246 -21.80 -6.47 -0.79
C THR A 246 -21.10 -7.68 -0.19
N GLU A 247 -20.92 -8.72 -1.03
CA GLU A 247 -20.17 -9.91 -0.66
C GLU A 247 -18.75 -9.90 -1.21
N PHE A 248 -17.79 -10.28 -0.39
CA PHE A 248 -16.38 -10.40 -0.78
C PHE A 248 -15.64 -11.44 0.07
N ASP A 249 -14.44 -11.80 -0.38
CA ASP A 249 -13.60 -12.76 0.33
C ASP A 249 -12.71 -12.02 1.34
N VAL A 250 -12.56 -12.60 2.53
CA VAL A 250 -11.68 -12.11 3.59
C VAL A 250 -10.72 -13.19 4.08
N LEU A 251 -9.53 -12.77 4.46
CA LEU A 251 -8.50 -13.57 5.11
C LEU A 251 -8.49 -13.27 6.60
N VAL A 252 -8.62 -14.30 7.43
CA VAL A 252 -8.56 -14.18 8.89
C VAL A 252 -7.11 -14.05 9.35
N ASP A 253 -6.77 -12.95 10.00
CA ASP A 253 -5.44 -12.72 10.58
C ASP A 253 -5.33 -13.17 12.04
N GLY A 254 -6.45 -13.18 12.76
CA GLY A 254 -6.47 -13.52 14.18
C GLY A 254 -7.87 -13.46 14.76
N SER A 255 -7.92 -13.43 16.09
CA SER A 255 -9.16 -13.35 16.85
C SER A 255 -8.97 -12.45 18.06
N ASP A 256 -10.00 -11.70 18.42
CA ASP A 256 -10.10 -10.95 19.66
C ASP A 256 -11.50 -11.09 20.26
N CYS A 257 -11.57 -11.59 21.50
CA CYS A 257 -12.82 -11.95 22.17
C CYS A 257 -13.74 -12.77 21.23
N ASP A 258 -14.97 -12.32 21.02
CA ASP A 258 -15.98 -12.99 20.19
C ASP A 258 -15.86 -12.65 18.69
N TRP A 259 -14.72 -12.13 18.23
CA TRP A 259 -14.52 -11.67 16.86
C TRP A 259 -13.32 -12.34 16.20
N ALA A 260 -13.50 -12.73 14.94
CA ALA A 260 -12.39 -12.96 14.03
C ALA A 260 -11.98 -11.63 13.37
N LEU A 261 -10.69 -11.32 13.45
CA LEU A 261 -10.09 -10.14 12.82
C LEU A 261 -9.65 -10.53 11.41
N ALA A 262 -10.26 -9.93 10.40
CA ALA A 262 -10.03 -10.28 9.00
C ALA A 262 -9.77 -9.06 8.13
N ARG A 263 -9.32 -9.30 6.90
CA ARG A 263 -9.11 -8.30 5.86
C ARG A 263 -9.57 -8.83 4.51
N SER A 264 -10.09 -7.96 3.65
CA SER A 264 -10.23 -8.29 2.24
C SER A 264 -8.94 -7.95 1.48
N PHE A 265 -8.95 -8.13 0.16
CA PHE A 265 -7.84 -7.69 -0.68
C PHE A 265 -7.59 -6.17 -0.57
N ALA A 266 -8.59 -5.38 -0.17
CA ALA A 266 -8.54 -3.92 -0.12
C ALA A 266 -7.90 -3.35 1.17
N GLU A 267 -7.50 -4.22 2.11
CA GLU A 267 -6.83 -3.82 3.36
C GLU A 267 -5.43 -4.44 3.44
N ALA A 268 -4.40 -3.61 3.51
CA ALA A 268 -3.07 -4.06 3.88
C ALA A 268 -3.00 -4.44 5.38
N PRO A 269 -2.23 -5.46 5.76
CA PRO A 269 -2.06 -5.81 7.17
C PRO A 269 -1.43 -4.66 7.96
N GLU A 270 -1.83 -4.52 9.23
CA GLU A 270 -1.32 -3.55 10.23
C GLU A 270 -1.52 -2.06 9.91
N GLU A 271 -1.72 -1.68 8.65
CA GLU A 271 -1.80 -0.28 8.21
C GLU A 271 -3.23 0.19 7.94
N ASP A 272 -4.09 -0.67 7.39
CA ASP A 272 -5.46 -0.32 6.99
C ASP A 272 -6.50 -0.83 8.02
N SER A 273 -7.77 -0.49 7.80
CA SER A 273 -8.92 -0.92 8.60
C SER A 273 -9.06 -2.44 8.70
N LEU A 274 -9.82 -2.90 9.70
CA LEU A 274 -10.18 -4.29 9.89
C LEU A 274 -11.60 -4.59 9.38
N ILE A 275 -11.84 -5.89 9.15
CA ILE A 275 -13.16 -6.46 8.93
C ILE A 275 -13.43 -7.43 10.07
N LEU A 276 -14.38 -7.07 10.91
CA LEU A 276 -14.76 -7.79 12.11
C LEU A 276 -15.86 -8.80 11.77
N VAL A 277 -15.58 -10.08 12.01
CA VAL A 277 -16.53 -11.16 11.76
C VAL A 277 -16.93 -11.81 13.09
N PRO A 278 -18.22 -11.86 13.47
CA PRO A 278 -18.64 -12.52 14.70
C PRO A 278 -18.23 -13.99 14.73
N ASP A 279 -17.51 -14.39 15.78
CA ASP A 279 -17.02 -15.75 15.99
C ASP A 279 -16.93 -16.12 17.50
N PRO A 280 -18.05 -16.10 18.24
CA PRO A 280 -18.08 -16.39 19.69
C PRO A 280 -17.66 -17.83 20.04
N GLU A 281 -17.63 -18.72 19.05
CA GLU A 281 -17.22 -20.12 19.23
C GLU A 281 -15.80 -20.39 18.71
N HIS A 282 -15.06 -19.36 18.28
CA HIS A 282 -13.70 -19.46 17.74
C HIS A 282 -13.55 -20.52 16.64
N ARG A 283 -14.48 -20.54 15.69
CA ARG A 283 -14.52 -21.50 14.58
C ARG A 283 -13.54 -21.15 13.47
N PHE A 284 -13.13 -19.88 13.35
CA PHE A 284 -12.27 -19.43 12.27
C PHE A 284 -10.81 -19.36 12.71
N SER A 285 -9.96 -20.11 12.02
CA SER A 285 -8.51 -20.13 12.30
C SER A 285 -7.77 -19.11 11.44
N THR A 286 -6.65 -18.55 11.94
CA THR A 286 -5.76 -17.67 11.17
C THR A 286 -5.34 -18.35 9.85
N GLY A 287 -5.43 -17.62 8.74
CA GLY A 287 -5.20 -18.13 7.39
C GLY A 287 -6.45 -18.67 6.69
N SER A 288 -7.60 -18.73 7.37
CA SER A 288 -8.87 -19.13 6.74
C SER A 288 -9.36 -18.04 5.80
N MET A 289 -9.78 -18.47 4.59
CA MET A 289 -10.51 -17.63 3.65
C MET A 289 -12.00 -17.81 3.86
N LEU A 290 -12.72 -16.71 4.07
CA LEU A 290 -14.17 -16.68 4.29
C LEU A 290 -14.84 -15.84 3.22
N ARG A 291 -15.98 -16.30 2.71
CA ARG A 291 -16.91 -15.43 1.97
C ARG A 291 -17.81 -14.75 2.99
N VAL A 292 -17.84 -13.42 2.98
CA VAL A 292 -18.64 -12.63 3.93
C VAL A 292 -19.48 -11.58 3.20
N GLU A 293 -20.57 -11.16 3.82
CA GLU A 293 -21.36 -9.99 3.44
C GLU A 293 -21.14 -8.89 4.47
N ALA A 294 -20.74 -7.69 4.04
CA ALA A 294 -20.62 -6.54 4.93
C ALA A 294 -22.00 -6.06 5.36
N THR A 295 -22.26 -5.97 6.66
CA THR A 295 -23.58 -5.61 7.20
C THR A 295 -23.63 -4.18 7.72
N GLU A 296 -22.53 -3.68 8.27
CA GLU A 296 -22.45 -2.35 8.85
C GLU A 296 -21.01 -1.83 8.90
N VAL A 297 -20.89 -0.54 9.15
CA VAL A 297 -19.62 0.14 9.46
C VAL A 297 -19.63 0.42 10.96
N THR A 298 -18.49 0.36 11.62
CA THR A 298 -18.36 0.75 13.04
C THR A 298 -18.77 2.21 13.27
N GLU A 299 -19.10 2.56 14.52
CA GLU A 299 -19.61 3.91 14.87
C GLU A 299 -18.64 5.05 14.49
N ASP A 300 -17.33 4.78 14.51
CA ASP A 300 -16.28 5.72 14.10
C ASP A 300 -16.08 5.82 12.59
N GLY A 301 -16.81 5.00 11.81
CA GLY A 301 -16.80 4.97 10.36
C GLY A 301 -15.55 4.31 9.75
N TYR A 302 -14.75 3.59 10.54
CA TYR A 302 -13.44 3.11 10.09
C TYR A 302 -13.43 1.64 9.66
N ASP A 303 -13.90 0.75 10.53
CA ASP A 303 -13.89 -0.70 10.32
C ASP A 303 -15.23 -1.20 9.78
N LEU A 304 -15.22 -2.37 9.14
CA LEU A 304 -16.43 -3.05 8.69
C LEU A 304 -16.80 -4.18 9.63
N ILE A 305 -18.09 -4.40 9.82
CA ILE A 305 -18.62 -5.64 10.40
C ILE A 305 -19.24 -6.44 9.26
N ALA A 306 -18.90 -7.72 9.20
CA ALA A 306 -19.36 -8.61 8.15
C ALA A 306 -19.74 -9.99 8.71
N VAL A 307 -20.70 -10.65 8.08
CA VAL A 307 -21.16 -11.99 8.48
C VAL A 307 -20.80 -13.03 7.42
N PRO A 308 -20.46 -14.27 7.81
CA PRO A 308 -20.20 -15.34 6.85
C PRO A 308 -21.42 -15.63 5.98
N VAL A 309 -21.22 -15.72 4.67
CA VAL A 309 -22.25 -16.14 3.73
C VAL A 309 -22.40 -17.66 3.87
N ILE A 310 -23.49 -18.11 4.51
CA ILE A 310 -23.82 -19.53 4.58
C ILE A 310 -24.26 -19.97 3.19
N ALA A 311 -23.46 -20.80 2.52
CA ALA A 311 -23.89 -21.46 1.30
C ALA A 311 -25.14 -22.30 1.63
N THR A 312 -26.31 -21.84 1.20
CA THR A 312 -27.52 -22.67 1.19
C THR A 312 -27.28 -23.78 0.19
N THR A 313 -26.84 -24.94 0.69
CA THR A 313 -26.86 -26.19 -0.05
C THR A 313 -28.27 -26.39 -0.59
N SER A 314 -28.43 -26.16 -1.89
CA SER A 314 -29.62 -26.48 -2.67
C SER A 314 -29.53 -27.93 -3.12
#